data_AF-A0A7Y3TZH5-F1
#
_entry.id   AF-A0A7Y3TZH5-F1
#
_cell.length_a   1.000
_cell.length_b   1.000
_cell.length_c   1.000
_cell.angle_alpha   90.00
_cell.angle_beta   90.00
_cell.angle_gamma   90.00
#
_symmetry.space_group_name_H-M   'P 1'
#
loop_
_entity.id
_entity.type
_entity.pdbx_description
1 polymer ?
#
loop_
_entity_poly.entity_id
_entity_poly.type
_entity_poly.pdbx_seq_one_letter_code
_entity_poly.pdbx_strand_id
1 'polypeptide(L)'
;GGSDTFRGVLGTLIVKIFELNVGKVGLSEREAVKEGFLVESAIVPAGDKAHYYPETRDIIIKLIADKTTKKLLGAEIVGEGVVDKRIDIIATALTFGATVDQISKLDLAYAPPYAMSMDAIIVAANVLGNKLSGKTEGILPHQVAERLDRNEDFVLLDVRTDLEYKSGHIKGSKHIPLDKLASRAHELDISGEIITYCRAGLRAAQAYRILKNAGFSNVKYMDGSILAWTYGMEK
;
A
#
# COMPACT_ATOMS: atom_id res chain seq x y z
N GLY A 1 -35.23 -16.25 8.86
CA GLY A 1 -36.59 -16.52 9.37
C GLY A 1 -36.47 -17.14 10.76
N GLY A 2 -37.34 -16.77 11.70
CA GLY A 2 -37.14 -17.02 13.14
C GLY A 2 -36.63 -15.76 13.86
N SER A 3 -35.75 -15.91 14.85
CA SER A 3 -35.07 -14.81 15.58
C SER A 3 -33.90 -14.17 14.82
N ASP A 4 -33.76 -14.49 13.55
CA ASP A 4 -32.65 -14.03 12.74
C ASP A 4 -32.81 -12.56 12.35
N THR A 5 -31.73 -11.78 12.45
CA THR A 5 -31.74 -10.34 12.19
C THR A 5 -30.85 -10.00 11.01
N PHE A 6 -31.33 -9.13 10.14
CA PHE A 6 -30.55 -8.65 9.01
C PHE A 6 -29.38 -7.79 9.52
N ARG A 7 -28.15 -8.24 9.27
CA ARG A 7 -26.92 -7.59 9.76
C ARG A 7 -26.50 -6.35 8.95
N GLY A 8 -27.28 -5.96 7.95
CA GLY A 8 -26.93 -4.89 7.01
C GLY A 8 -26.15 -5.40 5.79
N VAL A 9 -25.75 -4.46 4.93
CA VAL A 9 -24.94 -4.72 3.73
C VAL A 9 -23.59 -4.05 3.86
N LEU A 10 -22.53 -4.74 3.39
CA LEU A 10 -21.18 -4.18 3.35
C LEU A 10 -20.94 -3.25 2.16
N GLY A 11 -21.88 -3.18 1.21
CA GLY A 11 -21.68 -2.42 -0.03
C GLY A 11 -20.60 -3.01 -0.95
N THR A 12 -20.40 -4.34 -0.91
CA THR A 12 -19.49 -5.06 -1.81
C THR A 12 -19.90 -4.85 -3.26
N LEU A 13 -18.98 -4.37 -4.08
CA LEU A 13 -19.18 -4.18 -5.52
C LEU A 13 -17.89 -4.52 -6.27
N ILE A 14 -18.07 -4.94 -7.52
CA ILE A 14 -17.00 -5.07 -8.50
C ILE A 14 -17.50 -4.65 -9.87
N VAL A 15 -16.66 -3.95 -10.62
CA VAL A 15 -16.94 -3.50 -11.98
C VAL A 15 -15.72 -3.73 -12.87
N LYS A 16 -15.98 -4.11 -14.13
CA LYS A 16 -14.96 -4.20 -15.17
C LYS A 16 -14.98 -2.91 -16.00
N ILE A 17 -13.82 -2.28 -16.16
CA ILE A 17 -13.62 -1.06 -16.95
C ILE A 17 -12.48 -1.33 -17.93
N PHE A 18 -12.83 -1.65 -19.19
CA PHE A 18 -11.88 -2.17 -20.17
C PHE A 18 -11.13 -3.40 -19.62
N GLU A 19 -9.80 -3.33 -19.51
CA GLU A 19 -8.96 -4.41 -18.95
C GLU A 19 -8.83 -4.34 -17.42
N LEU A 20 -9.32 -3.27 -16.79
CA LEU A 20 -9.23 -3.09 -15.34
C LEU A 20 -10.43 -3.70 -14.62
N ASN A 21 -10.15 -4.39 -13.53
CA ASN A 21 -11.14 -4.79 -12.53
C ASN A 21 -11.04 -3.81 -11.36
N VAL A 22 -12.17 -3.26 -10.92
CA VAL A 22 -12.25 -2.32 -9.79
C VAL A 22 -13.26 -2.86 -8.79
N GLY A 23 -12.80 -3.11 -7.58
CA GLY A 23 -13.63 -3.62 -6.48
C GLY A 23 -13.58 -2.72 -5.26
N LYS A 24 -14.71 -2.66 -4.55
CA LYS A 24 -14.82 -1.98 -3.25
C LYS A 24 -15.64 -2.86 -2.31
N VAL A 25 -15.27 -2.88 -1.03
CA VAL A 25 -16.11 -3.43 0.03
C VAL A 25 -15.92 -2.64 1.33
N GLY A 26 -17.01 -2.43 2.07
CA GLY A 26 -16.99 -1.64 3.30
C GLY A 26 -16.82 -0.15 3.03
N LEU A 27 -16.27 0.56 4.01
CA LEU A 27 -16.09 2.00 3.98
C LEU A 27 -14.82 2.38 3.21
N SER A 28 -14.94 3.37 2.32
CA SER A 28 -13.81 4.17 1.87
C SER A 28 -13.24 5.01 3.02
N GLU A 29 -12.03 5.52 2.86
CA GLU A 29 -11.39 6.36 3.89
C GLU A 29 -12.23 7.61 4.20
N ARG A 30 -12.80 8.24 3.17
CA ARG A 30 -13.69 9.41 3.32
C ARG A 30 -14.97 9.06 4.09
N GLU A 31 -15.58 7.92 3.78
CA GLU A 31 -16.78 7.45 4.50
C GLU A 31 -16.44 7.12 5.96
N ALA A 32 -15.34 6.40 6.21
CA ALA A 32 -14.91 6.06 7.56
C ALA A 32 -14.63 7.30 8.43
N VAL A 33 -13.94 8.31 7.89
CA VAL A 33 -13.72 9.59 8.60
C VAL A 33 -15.04 10.30 8.88
N LYS A 34 -15.98 10.32 7.91
CA LYS A 34 -17.30 10.93 8.08
C LYS A 34 -18.13 10.25 9.19
N GLU A 35 -18.00 8.93 9.32
CA GLU A 35 -18.64 8.14 10.37
C GLU A 35 -17.91 8.23 11.72
N GLY A 36 -16.85 9.04 11.83
CA GLY A 36 -16.16 9.34 13.08
C GLY A 36 -15.06 8.35 13.48
N PHE A 37 -14.64 7.47 12.57
CA PHE A 37 -13.49 6.58 12.84
C PHE A 37 -12.17 7.35 12.79
N LEU A 38 -11.23 6.96 13.66
CA LEU A 38 -9.85 7.37 13.55
C LEU A 38 -9.14 6.41 12.58
N VAL A 39 -8.87 6.85 11.35
CA VAL A 39 -8.47 5.95 10.27
C VAL A 39 -6.95 5.83 10.11
N GLU A 40 -6.50 4.62 9.78
CA GLU A 40 -5.23 4.36 9.11
C GLU A 40 -5.50 3.56 7.84
N SER A 41 -4.77 3.85 6.78
CA SER A 41 -4.89 3.14 5.51
C SER A 41 -3.52 2.75 4.97
N ALA A 42 -3.47 1.77 4.07
CA ALA A 42 -2.25 1.40 3.37
C ALA A 42 -2.56 1.09 1.91
N ILE A 43 -1.74 1.60 0.98
CA ILE A 43 -1.80 1.25 -0.45
C ILE A 43 -0.64 0.32 -0.78
N VAL A 44 -0.96 -0.86 -1.31
CA VAL A 44 -0.02 -1.96 -1.53
C VAL A 44 -0.23 -2.58 -2.92
N PRO A 45 0.64 -2.28 -3.88
CA PRO A 45 0.77 -3.00 -5.13
C PRO A 45 1.37 -4.39 -4.89
N ALA A 46 0.78 -5.40 -5.52
CA ALA A 46 1.21 -6.79 -5.41
C ALA A 46 0.83 -7.55 -6.69
N GLY A 47 1.54 -8.65 -6.96
CA GLY A 47 1.15 -9.57 -8.03
C GLY A 47 -0.11 -10.35 -7.65
N ASP A 48 -0.97 -10.61 -8.64
CA ASP A 48 -2.16 -11.42 -8.45
C ASP A 48 -1.83 -12.93 -8.33
N LYS A 49 -0.71 -13.35 -8.91
CA LYS A 49 -0.17 -14.73 -8.96
C LYS A 49 1.33 -14.73 -8.68
N ALA A 50 1.95 -15.92 -8.63
CA ALA A 50 3.41 -16.01 -8.50
C ALA A 50 4.12 -15.26 -9.64
N HIS A 51 5.16 -14.49 -9.30
CA HIS A 51 5.86 -13.59 -10.23
C HIS A 51 6.52 -14.29 -11.43
N TYR A 52 6.83 -15.58 -11.30
CA TYR A 52 7.42 -16.40 -12.36
C TYR A 52 6.36 -17.14 -13.20
N TYR A 53 5.08 -17.10 -12.81
CA TYR A 53 4.02 -17.76 -13.54
C TYR A 53 3.53 -16.86 -14.70
N PRO A 54 3.20 -17.42 -15.87
CA PRO A 54 2.69 -16.64 -17.00
C PRO A 54 1.48 -15.78 -16.63
N GLU A 55 1.34 -14.63 -17.31
CA GLU A 55 0.17 -13.75 -17.20
C GLU A 55 -0.10 -13.21 -15.78
N THR A 56 0.92 -13.19 -14.93
CA THR A 56 0.85 -12.43 -13.67
C THR A 56 0.63 -10.95 -13.97
N ARG A 57 -0.29 -10.34 -13.22
CA ARG A 57 -0.64 -8.92 -13.34
C ARG A 57 -0.55 -8.27 -11.97
N ASP A 58 -0.18 -6.99 -11.95
CA ASP A 58 -0.21 -6.21 -10.71
C ASP A 58 -1.66 -5.83 -10.37
N ILE A 59 -1.98 -5.88 -9.08
CA ILE A 59 -3.16 -5.30 -8.46
C ILE A 59 -2.71 -4.32 -7.37
N ILE A 60 -3.45 -3.24 -7.19
CA ILE A 60 -3.23 -2.24 -6.15
C ILE A 60 -4.34 -2.40 -5.12
N ILE A 61 -3.95 -2.66 -3.88
CA ILE A 61 -4.87 -2.89 -2.77
C ILE A 61 -4.77 -1.72 -1.81
N LYS A 62 -5.89 -1.10 -1.49
CA LYS A 62 -6.03 -0.18 -0.36
C LYS A 62 -6.80 -0.88 0.75
N LEU A 63 -6.20 -1.02 1.92
CA LEU A 63 -6.89 -1.46 3.13
C LEU A 63 -7.11 -0.26 4.05
N ILE A 64 -8.25 -0.25 4.75
CA ILE A 64 -8.68 0.84 5.62
C ILE A 64 -9.09 0.22 6.96
N ALA A 65 -8.53 0.72 8.06
CA ALA A 65 -8.80 0.21 9.40
C ALA A 65 -8.98 1.34 10.42
N ASP A 66 -9.68 1.04 11.49
CA ASP A 66 -9.74 1.90 12.67
C ASP A 66 -8.44 1.75 13.49
N LYS A 67 -7.79 2.87 13.79
CA LYS A 67 -6.58 2.95 14.61
C LYS A 67 -6.77 2.42 16.02
N THR A 68 -7.97 2.59 16.57
CA THR A 68 -8.25 2.27 17.97
C THR A 68 -8.42 0.77 18.16
N THR A 69 -9.31 0.16 17.37
CA THR A 69 -9.66 -1.26 17.52
C THR A 69 -8.87 -2.18 16.59
N LYS A 70 -8.14 -1.62 15.62
CA LYS A 70 -7.51 -2.35 14.50
C LYS A 70 -8.48 -3.16 13.65
N LYS A 71 -9.78 -2.95 13.79
CA LYS A 71 -10.79 -3.58 12.94
C LYS A 71 -10.65 -3.06 11.52
N LEU A 72 -10.75 -3.97 10.57
CA LEU A 72 -10.87 -3.60 9.17
C LEU A 72 -12.21 -2.86 8.97
N LEU A 73 -12.19 -1.76 8.22
CA LEU A 73 -13.37 -0.95 7.90
C LEU A 73 -13.77 -1.09 6.42
N GLY A 74 -12.80 -1.30 5.54
CA GLY A 74 -13.05 -1.47 4.12
C GLY A 74 -11.79 -1.75 3.31
N ALA A 75 -12.00 -2.01 2.02
CA ALA A 75 -10.93 -2.12 1.05
C ALA A 75 -11.38 -1.64 -0.33
N GLU A 76 -10.41 -1.18 -1.11
CA GLU A 76 -10.55 -0.81 -2.52
C GLU A 76 -9.43 -1.51 -3.27
N ILE A 77 -9.73 -2.18 -4.38
CA ILE A 77 -8.75 -2.96 -5.14
C ILE A 77 -8.93 -2.68 -6.63
N VAL A 78 -7.85 -2.37 -7.32
CA VAL A 78 -7.85 -2.11 -8.76
C VAL A 78 -6.68 -2.79 -9.46
N GLY A 79 -6.90 -3.31 -10.66
CA GLY A 79 -5.84 -3.81 -11.53
C GLY A 79 -6.35 -4.74 -12.62
N GLU A 80 -5.45 -5.16 -13.50
CA GLU A 80 -5.77 -6.10 -14.59
C GLU A 80 -5.79 -7.56 -14.14
N GLY A 81 -5.29 -7.83 -12.92
CA GLY A 81 -5.26 -9.17 -12.33
C GLY A 81 -6.55 -9.59 -11.65
N VAL A 82 -6.46 -10.69 -10.88
CA VAL A 82 -7.58 -11.26 -10.10
C VAL A 82 -7.91 -10.36 -8.89
N VAL A 83 -8.98 -9.58 -9.00
CA VAL A 83 -9.49 -8.65 -7.98
C VAL A 83 -10.65 -9.22 -7.17
N ASP A 84 -11.60 -9.88 -7.83
CA ASP A 84 -12.78 -10.53 -7.25
C ASP A 84 -12.45 -11.43 -6.05
N LYS A 85 -11.48 -12.34 -6.20
CA LYS A 85 -11.04 -13.23 -5.13
C LYS A 85 -10.63 -12.45 -3.87
N ARG A 86 -9.96 -11.31 -4.03
CA ARG A 86 -9.48 -10.49 -2.91
C ARG A 86 -10.61 -9.69 -2.28
N ILE A 87 -11.54 -9.18 -3.08
CA ILE A 87 -12.75 -8.55 -2.58
C ILE A 87 -13.55 -9.52 -1.72
N ASP A 88 -13.73 -10.77 -2.15
CA ASP A 88 -14.51 -11.77 -1.40
C ASP A 88 -13.82 -12.20 -0.09
N ILE A 89 -12.48 -12.31 -0.08
CA ILE A 89 -11.71 -12.53 1.16
C ILE A 89 -11.97 -11.40 2.16
N ILE A 90 -11.89 -10.14 1.72
CA ILE A 90 -12.10 -8.97 2.57
C ILE A 90 -13.57 -8.85 3.01
N ALA A 91 -14.53 -9.10 2.12
CA ALA A 91 -15.95 -9.11 2.45
C ALA A 91 -16.26 -10.15 3.54
N THR A 92 -15.67 -11.34 3.43
CA THR A 92 -15.76 -12.38 4.45
C THR A 92 -15.16 -11.91 5.78
N ALA A 93 -13.95 -11.36 5.75
CA ALA A 93 -13.26 -10.85 6.95
C ALA A 93 -14.06 -9.74 7.65
N LEU A 94 -14.63 -8.79 6.90
CA LEU A 94 -15.49 -7.72 7.42
C LEU A 94 -16.78 -8.26 8.04
N THR A 95 -17.38 -9.28 7.42
CA THR A 95 -18.60 -9.93 7.93
C THR A 95 -18.42 -10.49 9.34
N PHE A 96 -17.20 -10.96 9.65
CA PHE A 96 -16.83 -11.48 10.97
C PHE A 96 -16.16 -10.43 11.88
N GLY A 97 -16.08 -9.17 11.44
CA GLY A 97 -15.48 -8.09 12.23
C GLY A 97 -13.99 -8.28 12.50
N ALA A 98 -13.27 -8.89 11.55
CA ALA A 98 -11.86 -9.24 11.71
C ALA A 98 -10.96 -8.00 11.88
N THR A 99 -9.89 -8.17 12.65
CA THR A 99 -8.81 -7.19 12.75
C THR A 99 -7.77 -7.39 11.65
N VAL A 100 -6.99 -6.35 11.37
CA VAL A 100 -5.85 -6.42 10.45
C VAL A 100 -4.85 -7.52 10.87
N ASP A 101 -4.65 -7.70 12.19
CA ASP A 101 -3.78 -8.72 12.77
C ASP A 101 -4.31 -10.16 12.58
N GLN A 102 -5.62 -10.34 12.40
CA GLN A 102 -6.22 -11.62 12.04
C GLN A 102 -6.11 -11.89 10.54
N ILE A 103 -6.30 -10.86 9.70
CA ILE A 103 -6.18 -10.97 8.25
C ILE A 103 -4.74 -11.34 7.84
N SER A 104 -3.74 -10.81 8.53
CA SER A 104 -2.33 -11.14 8.26
C SER A 104 -1.94 -12.60 8.60
N LYS A 105 -2.84 -13.36 9.23
CA LYS A 105 -2.65 -14.75 9.65
C LYS A 105 -3.56 -15.73 8.92
N LEU A 106 -4.30 -15.28 7.91
CA LEU A 106 -5.13 -16.17 7.11
C LEU A 106 -4.27 -17.21 6.40
N ASP A 107 -4.76 -18.44 6.37
CA ASP A 107 -4.20 -19.53 5.57
C ASP A 107 -5.02 -19.65 4.28
N LEU A 108 -4.50 -19.05 3.21
CA LEU A 108 -5.19 -18.92 1.92
C LEU A 108 -4.62 -19.92 0.92
N ALA A 109 -5.49 -20.49 0.09
CA ALA A 109 -5.10 -21.45 -0.93
C ALA A 109 -4.03 -20.89 -1.87
N TYR A 110 -2.95 -21.67 -2.04
CA TYR A 110 -1.82 -21.29 -2.87
C TYR A 110 -1.46 -22.40 -3.85
N ALA A 111 -1.34 -22.01 -5.12
CA ALA A 111 -0.43 -22.60 -6.09
C ALA A 111 -0.01 -21.48 -7.06
N PRO A 112 1.12 -21.62 -7.79
CA PRO A 112 1.63 -20.56 -8.67
C PRO A 112 0.63 -19.92 -9.64
N PRO A 113 -0.34 -20.65 -10.25
CA PRO A 113 -1.35 -20.07 -11.13
C PRO A 113 -2.42 -19.22 -10.44
N TYR A 114 -2.55 -19.29 -9.11
CA TYR A 114 -3.70 -18.74 -8.40
C TYR A 114 -3.34 -17.65 -7.39
N ALA A 115 -2.15 -17.72 -6.79
CA ALA A 115 -1.72 -16.79 -5.74
C ALA A 115 -0.20 -16.73 -5.64
N MET A 116 0.28 -15.72 -4.92
CA MET A 116 1.63 -15.71 -4.36
C MET A 116 1.70 -16.59 -3.10
N SER A 117 2.90 -17.01 -2.70
CA SER A 117 3.11 -17.79 -1.47
C SER A 117 2.60 -17.08 -0.22
N MET A 118 2.72 -15.76 -0.18
CA MET A 118 1.99 -14.89 0.72
C MET A 118 0.99 -14.10 -0.12
N ASP A 119 -0.31 -14.39 0.00
CA ASP A 119 -1.31 -13.69 -0.82
C ASP A 119 -1.24 -12.18 -0.62
N ALA A 120 -1.59 -11.43 -1.67
CA ALA A 120 -1.56 -9.97 -1.69
C ALA A 120 -2.35 -9.34 -0.52
N ILE A 121 -3.45 -9.94 -0.07
CA ILE A 121 -4.20 -9.47 1.11
C ILE A 121 -3.40 -9.61 2.41
N ILE A 122 -2.68 -10.72 2.57
CA ILE A 122 -1.82 -10.94 3.75
C ILE A 122 -0.67 -9.93 3.75
N VAL A 123 -0.07 -9.67 2.59
CA VAL A 123 0.98 -8.64 2.45
C VAL A 123 0.41 -7.26 2.83
N ALA A 124 -0.75 -6.89 2.28
CA ALA A 124 -1.39 -5.61 2.57
C ALA A 124 -1.74 -5.46 4.06
N ALA A 125 -2.25 -6.52 4.69
CA ALA A 125 -2.54 -6.52 6.12
C ALA A 125 -1.28 -6.38 6.98
N ASN A 126 -0.16 -7.03 6.60
CA ASN A 126 1.11 -6.85 7.31
C ASN A 126 1.65 -5.41 7.19
N VAL A 127 1.52 -4.78 6.03
CA VAL A 127 1.91 -3.38 5.84
C VAL A 127 1.05 -2.46 6.72
N LEU A 128 -0.28 -2.61 6.66
CA LEU A 128 -1.19 -1.81 7.47
C LEU A 128 -0.97 -2.05 8.98
N GLY A 129 -0.74 -3.29 9.40
CA GLY A 129 -0.41 -3.65 10.78
C GLY A 129 0.89 -3.00 11.28
N ASN A 130 1.90 -2.87 10.42
CA ASN A 130 3.13 -2.15 10.76
C ASN A 130 2.90 -0.64 10.96
N LYS A 131 2.02 -0.01 10.15
CA LYS A 131 1.61 1.38 10.34
C LYS A 131 0.81 1.57 11.62
N LEU A 132 -0.20 0.72 11.85
CA LEU A 132 -1.03 0.73 13.06
C LEU A 132 -0.23 0.53 14.35
N SER A 133 0.87 -0.22 14.30
CA SER A 133 1.75 -0.46 15.46
C SER A 133 2.87 0.57 15.61
N GLY A 134 2.96 1.57 14.72
CA GLY A 134 4.02 2.58 14.74
C GLY A 134 5.41 2.06 14.37
N LYS A 135 5.51 0.83 13.85
CA LYS A 135 6.79 0.26 13.37
C LYS A 135 7.27 0.94 12.10
N THR A 136 6.34 1.47 11.32
CA THR A 136 6.61 2.18 10.08
C THR A 136 5.72 3.38 9.92
N GLU A 137 6.28 4.43 9.32
CA GLU A 137 5.55 5.63 8.96
C GLU A 137 5.43 5.69 7.43
N GLY A 138 4.19 5.75 6.93
CA GLY A 138 3.88 5.82 5.51
C GLY A 138 3.13 7.11 5.18
N ILE A 139 3.21 7.55 3.93
CA ILE A 139 2.47 8.70 3.40
C ILE A 139 1.79 8.32 2.09
N LEU A 140 0.57 8.79 1.87
CA LEU A 140 -0.19 8.45 0.66
C LEU A 140 0.33 9.25 -0.56
N PRO A 141 0.28 8.69 -1.78
CA PRO A 141 0.72 9.38 -2.99
C PRO A 141 0.13 10.77 -3.19
N HIS A 142 -1.17 10.95 -2.96
CA HIS A 142 -1.82 12.26 -3.11
C HIS A 142 -1.28 13.31 -2.14
N GLN A 143 -0.91 12.91 -0.92
CA GLN A 143 -0.32 13.81 0.07
C GLN A 143 1.09 14.21 -0.38
N VAL A 144 1.89 13.29 -0.94
CA VAL A 144 3.19 13.63 -1.51
C VAL A 144 3.04 14.62 -2.67
N ALA A 145 2.08 14.38 -3.58
CA ALA A 145 1.81 15.28 -4.70
C ALA A 145 1.43 16.69 -4.23
N GLU A 146 0.49 16.81 -3.27
CA GLU A 146 0.10 18.10 -2.70
C GLU A 146 1.28 18.85 -2.07
N ARG A 147 2.18 18.13 -1.40
CA ARG A 147 3.38 18.73 -0.77
C ARG A 147 4.41 19.19 -1.80
N LEU A 148 4.58 18.43 -2.89
CA LEU A 148 5.41 18.86 -4.03
C LEU A 148 4.84 20.13 -4.68
N ASP A 149 3.52 20.18 -4.93
CA ASP A 149 2.85 21.34 -5.54
C ASP A 149 2.99 22.61 -4.67
N ARG A 150 3.05 22.44 -3.35
CA ARG A 150 3.26 23.52 -2.38
C ARG A 150 4.74 23.89 -2.18
N ASN A 151 5.67 23.20 -2.82
CA ASN A 151 7.12 23.33 -2.61
C ASN A 151 7.51 23.23 -1.12
N GLU A 152 6.88 22.30 -0.39
CA GLU A 152 7.28 22.02 0.99
C GLU A 152 8.69 21.42 1.03
N ASP A 153 9.43 21.71 2.10
CA ASP A 153 10.81 21.25 2.27
C ASP A 153 10.86 19.79 2.76
N PHE A 154 11.21 18.87 1.86
CA PHE A 154 11.51 17.47 2.15
C PHE A 154 12.28 16.82 0.99
N VAL A 155 12.97 15.72 1.25
CA VAL A 155 13.63 14.92 0.22
C VAL A 155 12.73 13.78 -0.22
N LEU A 156 12.25 13.83 -1.46
CA LEU A 156 11.67 12.66 -2.12
C LEU A 156 12.80 11.79 -2.69
N LEU A 157 13.01 10.60 -2.12
CA LEU A 157 14.14 9.72 -2.43
C LEU A 157 13.71 8.51 -3.27
N ASP A 158 14.14 8.48 -4.53
CA ASP A 158 14.01 7.34 -5.43
C ASP A 158 15.13 6.31 -5.17
N VAL A 159 14.75 5.14 -4.66
CA VAL A 159 15.68 4.04 -4.36
C VAL A 159 15.63 2.89 -5.38
N ARG A 160 15.08 3.15 -6.57
CA ARG A 160 15.08 2.18 -7.69
C ARG A 160 16.48 2.02 -8.28
N THR A 161 16.61 1.19 -9.31
CA THR A 161 17.87 1.08 -10.06
C THR A 161 18.10 2.30 -10.95
N ASP A 162 19.35 2.53 -11.36
CA ASP A 162 19.73 3.60 -12.28
C ASP A 162 18.95 3.52 -13.62
N LEU A 163 18.63 2.32 -14.09
CA LEU A 163 17.85 2.10 -15.32
C LEU A 163 16.38 2.49 -15.15
N GLU A 164 15.77 2.11 -14.02
CA GLU A 164 14.38 2.48 -13.70
C GLU A 164 14.21 3.98 -13.50
N TYR A 165 15.20 4.67 -12.92
CA TYR A 165 15.16 6.11 -12.74
C TYR A 165 15.22 6.85 -14.09
N LYS A 166 16.12 6.42 -14.97
CA LYS A 166 16.31 6.99 -16.32
C LYS A 166 15.14 6.72 -17.28
N SER A 167 14.35 5.67 -17.05
CA SER A 167 13.16 5.40 -17.89
C SER A 167 11.96 6.28 -17.51
N GLY A 168 12.00 6.88 -16.33
CA GLY A 168 11.06 7.88 -15.85
C GLY A 168 10.96 7.88 -14.32
N HIS A 169 10.86 9.06 -13.72
CA HIS A 169 10.86 9.25 -12.27
C HIS A 169 9.96 10.41 -11.85
N ILE A 170 9.67 10.51 -10.55
CA ILE A 170 8.86 11.62 -10.02
C ILE A 170 9.72 12.88 -10.02
N LYS A 171 9.19 13.97 -10.58
CA LYS A 171 9.86 15.27 -10.63
C LYS A 171 10.39 15.70 -9.26
N GLY A 172 11.61 16.22 -9.23
CA GLY A 172 12.23 16.72 -8.00
C GLY A 172 12.75 15.63 -7.06
N SER A 173 12.65 14.36 -7.44
CA SER A 173 13.22 13.27 -6.63
C SER A 173 14.74 13.22 -6.70
N LYS A 174 15.37 13.02 -5.55
CA LYS A 174 16.79 12.65 -5.44
C LYS A 174 16.92 11.14 -5.66
N HIS A 175 17.99 10.72 -6.34
CA HIS A 175 18.21 9.31 -6.64
C HIS A 175 19.41 8.71 -5.91
N ILE A 176 19.15 7.68 -5.10
CA ILE A 176 20.19 6.83 -4.52
C ILE A 176 19.68 5.38 -4.55
N PRO A 177 20.20 4.52 -5.45
CA PRO A 177 19.81 3.11 -5.50
C PRO A 177 19.93 2.41 -4.14
N LEU A 178 18.97 1.54 -3.82
CA LEU A 178 18.87 0.89 -2.51
C LEU A 178 20.18 0.20 -2.08
N ASP A 179 20.85 -0.49 -3.01
CA ASP A 179 22.11 -1.20 -2.80
C ASP A 179 23.28 -0.26 -2.44
N LYS A 180 23.19 1.01 -2.85
CA LYS A 180 24.17 2.06 -2.55
C LYS A 180 23.75 2.95 -1.38
N LEU A 181 22.53 2.81 -0.87
CA LEU A 181 21.96 3.74 0.11
C LEU A 181 22.74 3.75 1.42
N ALA A 182 23.13 2.58 1.94
CA ALA A 182 23.83 2.49 3.22
C ALA A 182 25.19 3.23 3.20
N SER A 183 25.95 3.15 2.11
CA SER A 183 27.23 3.84 1.97
C SER A 183 27.09 5.32 1.61
N ARG A 184 25.98 5.69 0.95
CA ARG A 184 25.71 7.06 0.46
C ARG A 184 24.73 7.86 1.33
N ALA A 185 24.30 7.31 2.47
CA ALA A 185 23.35 7.99 3.36
C ALA A 185 23.87 9.36 3.84
N HIS A 186 25.18 9.52 3.96
CA HIS A 186 25.83 10.79 4.32
C HIS A 186 25.59 11.94 3.30
N GLU A 187 25.10 11.63 2.10
CA GLU A 187 24.69 12.65 1.12
C GLU A 187 23.33 13.28 1.44
N LEU A 188 22.60 12.74 2.43
CA LEU A 188 21.30 13.20 2.86
C LEU A 188 21.45 13.98 4.18
N ASP A 189 20.67 15.05 4.33
CA ASP A 189 20.58 15.76 5.59
C ASP A 189 19.83 14.89 6.62
N ILE A 190 20.50 14.58 7.72
CA ILE A 190 19.95 13.74 8.79
C ILE A 190 18.81 14.40 9.56
N SER A 191 18.73 15.73 9.51
CA SER A 191 17.70 16.53 10.19
C SER A 191 16.45 16.77 9.34
N GLY A 192 16.58 16.63 8.01
CA GLY A 192 15.49 16.83 7.06
C GLY A 192 14.48 15.67 7.04
N GLU A 193 13.27 15.93 6.53
CA GLU A 193 12.30 14.87 6.24
C GLU A 193 12.68 14.14 4.95
N ILE A 194 12.67 12.81 5.00
CA ILE A 194 12.91 11.97 3.83
C ILE A 194 11.70 11.09 3.56
N ILE A 195 11.20 11.13 2.33
CA ILE A 195 10.13 10.24 1.85
C ILE A 195 10.72 9.32 0.79
N THR A 196 10.87 8.04 1.11
CA THR A 196 11.42 7.06 0.15
C THR A 196 10.33 6.51 -0.75
N TYR A 197 10.65 6.24 -2.02
CA TYR A 197 9.78 5.48 -2.91
C TYR A 197 10.59 4.58 -3.83
N CYS A 198 9.94 3.54 -4.34
CA CYS A 198 10.53 2.66 -5.35
C CYS A 198 9.52 2.30 -6.46
N ARG A 199 9.53 1.06 -6.95
CA ARG A 199 8.48 0.56 -7.84
C ARG A 199 7.17 0.32 -7.08
N ALA A 200 7.18 -0.60 -6.11
CA ALA A 200 5.97 -1.16 -5.49
C ALA A 200 5.94 -1.05 -3.95
N GLY A 201 6.84 -0.29 -3.33
CA GLY A 201 6.92 -0.10 -1.87
C GLY A 201 7.95 -0.95 -1.13
N LEU A 202 8.24 -2.19 -1.56
CA LEU A 202 9.14 -3.08 -0.79
C LEU A 202 10.55 -2.49 -0.56
N ARG A 203 11.21 -2.03 -1.64
CA ARG A 203 12.53 -1.38 -1.54
C ARG A 203 12.47 -0.06 -0.77
N ALA A 204 11.34 0.66 -0.83
CA ALA A 204 11.15 1.90 -0.10
C ALA A 204 11.07 1.64 1.42
N ALA A 205 10.37 0.59 1.83
CA ALA A 205 10.33 0.14 3.22
C ALA A 205 11.71 -0.37 3.71
N GLN A 206 12.50 -1.02 2.85
CA GLN A 206 13.89 -1.36 3.17
C GLN A 206 14.75 -0.11 3.35
N ALA A 207 14.64 0.86 2.45
CA ALA A 207 15.32 2.15 2.56
C ALA A 207 14.94 2.92 3.83
N TYR A 208 13.64 2.94 4.18
CA TYR A 208 13.14 3.49 5.44
C TYR A 208 13.89 2.90 6.64
N ARG A 209 14.05 1.56 6.69
CA ARG A 209 14.77 0.89 7.79
C ARG A 209 16.26 1.20 7.79
N ILE A 210 16.89 1.23 6.61
CA ILE A 210 18.31 1.59 6.47
C ILE A 210 18.55 3.00 7.04
N LEU A 211 17.72 3.97 6.66
CA LEU A 211 17.84 5.35 7.12
C LEU A 211 17.52 5.50 8.62
N LYS A 212 16.43 4.89 9.12
CA LYS A 212 16.13 4.92 10.56
C LYS A 212 17.28 4.32 11.39
N ASN A 213 17.87 3.21 10.94
CA ASN A 213 19.03 2.60 11.60
C ASN A 213 20.31 3.45 11.51
N ALA A 214 20.44 4.28 10.47
CA ALA A 214 21.53 5.24 10.32
C ALA A 214 21.33 6.55 11.10
N GLY A 215 20.26 6.66 11.89
CA GLY A 215 20.01 7.80 12.78
C GLY A 215 19.10 8.89 12.21
N PHE A 216 18.55 8.70 11.00
CA PHE A 216 17.56 9.62 10.44
C PHE A 216 16.25 9.48 11.22
N SER A 217 15.82 10.54 11.91
CA SER A 217 14.64 10.48 12.79
C SER A 217 13.33 10.64 12.01
N ASN A 218 13.32 11.47 10.97
CA ASN A 218 12.13 11.82 10.18
C ASN A 218 12.14 11.17 8.78
N VAL A 219 11.79 9.90 8.73
CA VAL A 219 11.74 9.12 7.48
C VAL A 219 10.33 8.57 7.33
N LYS A 220 9.79 8.63 6.12
CA LYS A 220 8.55 7.96 5.70
C LYS A 220 8.81 7.21 4.40
N TYR A 221 7.94 6.27 4.04
CA TYR A 221 7.89 5.76 2.67
C TYR A 221 6.56 6.13 2.03
N MET A 222 6.57 6.35 0.71
CA MET A 222 5.35 6.57 -0.05
C MET A 222 4.63 5.24 -0.30
N ASP A 223 3.42 5.12 0.24
CA ASP A 223 2.54 3.98 0.04
C ASP A 223 2.32 3.74 -1.46
N GLY A 224 2.37 2.48 -1.87
CA GLY A 224 2.33 2.03 -3.25
C GLY A 224 3.42 2.53 -4.19
N SER A 225 4.24 3.50 -3.78
CA SER A 225 5.33 4.06 -4.58
C SER A 225 4.88 4.43 -6.00
N ILE A 226 5.73 4.26 -7.03
CA ILE A 226 5.42 4.73 -8.38
C ILE A 226 4.23 4.00 -9.03
N LEU A 227 3.93 2.75 -8.63
CA LEU A 227 2.77 2.03 -9.18
C LEU A 227 1.43 2.61 -8.73
N ALA A 228 1.40 3.30 -7.59
CA ALA A 228 0.21 4.02 -7.11
C ALA A 228 0.28 5.53 -7.41
N TRP A 229 1.31 5.99 -8.13
CA TRP A 229 1.47 7.39 -8.50
C TRP A 229 0.72 7.69 -9.80
N THR A 230 -0.28 8.56 -9.71
CA THR A 230 -1.14 8.95 -10.85
C THR A 230 -0.86 10.37 -11.35
N TYR A 231 0.21 11.00 -10.88
CA TYR A 231 0.59 12.38 -11.21
C TYR A 231 1.76 12.42 -12.20
N GLY A 232 2.19 13.62 -12.57
CA GLY A 232 3.27 13.83 -13.53
C GLY A 232 4.59 13.13 -13.16
N MET A 233 5.30 12.67 -14.20
CA MET A 233 6.64 12.09 -14.12
C MET A 233 7.56 12.78 -15.14
N GLU A 234 8.85 12.81 -14.86
CA GLU A 234 9.91 13.28 -15.77
C GLU A 234 10.63 12.08 -16.41
N LYS A 235 11.24 12.29 -17.58
CA LYS A 235 12.06 11.32 -18.31
C LYS A 235 13.49 11.84 -18.41
#